data_AF-A0A4Q3YCD1-F1
#
_entry.id   AF-A0A4Q3YCD1-F1
#
_cell.length_a   1.000
_cell.length_b   1.000
_cell.length_c   1.000
_cell.angle_alpha   90.00
_cell.angle_beta   90.00
_cell.angle_gamma   90.00
#
_symmetry.space_group_name_H-M   'P 1'
#
loop_
_entity.id
_entity.type
_entity.pdbx_description
1 polymer ?
#
loop_
_entity_poly.entity_id
_entity_poly.type
_entity_poly.pdbx_seq_one_letter_code
_entity_poly.pdbx_strand_id
1 'polypeptide(L)'
;MTISGSIRYTSDQVFVISKGHSVKTPPGWGQMVGVASRLVQAPEYCGQAYSNGDSDIYQCAHGNGSTGNAYVWRKAGTNHHLIFVVNQIANQFGFLP
;
A
#
# COMPACT_ATOMS: atom_id res chain seq x y z
N MET A 1 1.55 -12.20 20.20
CA MET A 1 1.00 -11.59 18.97
C MET A 1 1.97 -11.85 17.83
N THR A 2 1.52 -12.28 16.66
CA THR A 2 2.41 -12.61 15.52
C THR A 2 2.17 -11.63 14.38
N ILE A 3 3.24 -11.13 13.76
CA ILE A 3 3.15 -10.18 12.64
C ILE A 3 2.69 -10.92 11.37
N SER A 4 1.74 -10.32 10.65
CA SER A 4 1.36 -10.76 9.30
C SER A 4 1.80 -9.73 8.27
N GLY A 5 2.19 -10.20 7.09
CA GLY A 5 2.39 -9.32 5.94
C GLY A 5 1.08 -8.61 5.61
N SER A 6 1.07 -7.28 5.60
CA SER A 6 -0.14 -6.51 5.29
C SER A 6 0.20 -5.10 4.81
N ILE A 7 -0.64 -4.60 3.91
CA ILE A 7 -0.65 -3.23 3.43
C ILE A 7 -2.00 -2.63 3.85
N ARG A 8 -1.96 -1.48 4.50
CA ARG A 8 -3.14 -0.66 4.79
C ARG A 8 -3.12 0.50 3.81
N TYR A 9 -4.23 0.69 3.13
CA TYR A 9 -4.32 1.60 2.00
C TYR A 9 -5.54 2.49 2.17
N THR A 10 -5.36 3.80 2.02
CA THR A 10 -6.43 4.77 2.21
C THR A 10 -7.17 4.93 0.89
N SER A 11 -8.48 5.00 0.97
CA SER A 11 -9.33 5.38 -0.14
C SER A 11 -10.32 6.41 0.39
N ASP A 12 -11.21 6.89 -0.49
CA ASP A 12 -12.15 7.96 -0.17
C ASP A 12 -13.03 7.61 1.05
N GLN A 13 -13.76 6.50 0.97
CA GLN A 13 -14.73 6.11 2.00
C GLN A 13 -14.33 4.87 2.79
N VAL A 14 -13.21 4.22 2.43
CA VAL A 14 -12.81 2.94 2.99
C VAL A 14 -11.29 2.86 3.21
N PHE A 15 -10.88 1.97 4.11
CA PHE A 15 -9.50 1.51 4.17
C PHE A 15 -9.41 0.10 3.60
N VAL A 16 -8.61 -0.09 2.56
CA VAL A 16 -8.31 -1.42 2.03
C VAL A 16 -7.19 -2.03 2.87
N ILE A 17 -7.43 -3.22 3.41
CA ILE A 17 -6.42 -3.99 4.15
C ILE A 17 -6.11 -5.25 3.35
N SER A 18 -5.13 -5.18 2.47
CA SER A 18 -4.61 -6.38 1.83
C SER A 18 -3.67 -7.08 2.80
N LYS A 19 -4.06 -8.27 3.25
CA LYS A 19 -3.37 -9.02 4.30
C LYS A 19 -3.05 -10.45 3.86
N GLY A 20 -1.89 -10.94 4.28
CA GLY A 20 -1.48 -12.33 4.18
C GLY A 20 -1.47 -13.03 5.55
N HIS A 21 -0.76 -14.13 5.62
CA HIS A 21 -0.58 -14.94 6.82
C HIS A 21 0.56 -14.41 7.71
N SER A 22 0.82 -15.13 8.79
CA SER A 22 1.98 -14.90 9.66
C SER A 22 3.28 -14.86 8.85
N VAL A 23 4.19 -13.94 9.16
CA VAL A 23 5.53 -13.92 8.52
C VAL A 23 6.46 -15.00 9.07
N LYS A 24 6.03 -15.74 10.11
CA LYS A 24 6.77 -16.90 10.65
C LYS A 24 6.49 -18.18 9.87
N THR A 25 5.41 -18.23 9.09
CA THR A 25 5.10 -19.36 8.21
C THR A 25 5.72 -19.12 6.84
N PRO A 26 6.36 -20.12 6.21
CA PRO A 26 6.81 -20.00 4.83
C PRO A 26 5.67 -19.50 3.92
N PRO A 27 5.94 -18.60 2.95
CA PRO A 27 7.26 -18.11 2.53
C PRO A 27 7.76 -16.86 3.31
N GLY A 28 7.21 -16.58 4.50
CA GLY A 28 7.58 -15.40 5.27
C GLY A 28 7.19 -14.11 4.55
N TRP A 29 8.12 -13.17 4.37
CA TRP A 29 7.84 -11.93 3.61
C TRP A 29 7.62 -12.17 2.11
N GLY A 30 8.02 -13.31 1.56
CA GLY A 30 7.77 -13.67 0.15
C GLY A 30 6.29 -13.57 -0.26
N GLN A 31 5.38 -13.72 0.70
CA GLN A 31 3.93 -13.58 0.49
C GLN A 31 3.51 -12.17 0.03
N MET A 32 4.38 -11.17 0.20
CA MET A 32 4.04 -9.78 -0.09
C MET A 32 3.80 -9.53 -1.57
N VAL A 33 4.35 -10.35 -2.48
CA VAL A 33 3.99 -10.29 -3.91
C VAL A 33 2.49 -10.51 -4.09
N GLY A 34 1.92 -11.54 -3.46
CA GLY A 34 0.49 -11.82 -3.51
C GLY A 34 -0.37 -10.83 -2.72
N VAL A 35 0.16 -10.23 -1.65
CA VAL A 35 -0.50 -9.15 -0.91
C VAL A 35 -0.58 -7.88 -1.77
N ALA A 36 0.53 -7.49 -2.39
CA ALA A 36 0.61 -6.32 -3.25
C ALA A 36 -0.22 -6.51 -4.53
N SER A 37 -0.15 -7.68 -5.17
CA SER A 37 -0.91 -7.99 -6.39
C SER A 37 -2.43 -7.85 -6.19
N ARG A 38 -2.97 -8.35 -5.08
CA ARG A 38 -4.39 -8.14 -4.72
C ARG A 38 -4.75 -6.68 -4.54
N LEU A 39 -3.84 -5.88 -3.98
CA LEU A 39 -4.08 -4.44 -3.80
C LEU A 39 -4.04 -3.71 -5.14
N VAL A 40 -3.08 -4.00 -6.01
CA VAL A 40 -2.97 -3.38 -7.35
C VAL A 40 -4.18 -3.69 -8.24
N GLN A 41 -4.82 -4.85 -8.04
CA GLN A 41 -6.05 -5.24 -8.74
C GLN A 41 -7.33 -4.64 -8.14
N ALA A 42 -7.24 -4.03 -6.94
CA ALA A 42 -8.39 -3.44 -6.28
C ALA A 42 -8.76 -2.10 -6.95
N PRO A 43 -10.07 -1.79 -7.09
CA PRO A 43 -10.51 -0.53 -7.72
C PRO A 43 -10.05 0.72 -6.94
N GLU A 44 -9.71 0.58 -5.66
CA GLU A 44 -9.23 1.67 -4.82
C GLU A 44 -7.76 2.04 -5.08
N TYR A 45 -6.99 1.19 -5.78
CA TYR A 45 -5.58 1.47 -6.02
C TYR A 45 -5.41 2.68 -6.95
N CYS A 46 -4.66 3.68 -6.49
CA CYS A 46 -4.52 4.97 -7.16
C CYS A 46 -3.52 4.94 -8.32
N GLY A 47 -2.82 3.82 -8.52
CA GLY A 47 -1.86 3.61 -9.60
C GLY A 47 -0.41 3.89 -9.18
N GLN A 48 0.51 3.27 -9.93
CA GLN A 48 1.95 3.29 -9.64
C GLN A 48 2.55 4.70 -9.45
N ALA A 49 2.06 5.68 -10.21
CA ALA A 49 2.60 7.03 -10.21
C ALA A 49 2.06 7.93 -9.08
N TYR A 50 1.10 7.44 -8.28
CA TYR A 50 0.42 8.28 -7.29
C TYR A 50 1.33 8.70 -6.13
N SER A 51 2.15 7.78 -5.62
CA SER A 51 3.12 8.05 -4.56
C SER A 51 4.31 7.10 -4.67
N ASN A 52 5.39 7.35 -3.91
CA ASN A 52 6.50 6.40 -3.85
C ASN A 52 6.06 5.07 -3.22
N GLY A 53 5.17 5.10 -2.23
CA GLY A 53 4.59 3.89 -1.64
C GLY A 53 3.79 3.10 -2.67
N ASP A 54 3.04 3.78 -3.54
CA ASP A 54 2.29 3.14 -4.63
C ASP A 54 3.22 2.47 -5.65
N SER A 55 4.33 3.12 -5.99
CA SER A 55 5.36 2.52 -6.83
C SER A 55 5.99 1.29 -6.18
N ASP A 56 6.33 1.34 -4.89
CA ASP A 56 6.89 0.19 -4.15
C ASP A 56 5.92 -1.01 -4.17
N ILE A 57 4.62 -0.74 -3.96
CA ILE A 57 3.55 -1.75 -4.03
C ILE A 57 3.47 -2.34 -5.44
N TYR A 58 3.45 -1.51 -6.49
CA TYR A 58 3.40 -1.96 -7.87
C TYR A 58 4.59 -2.84 -8.24
N GLN A 59 5.81 -2.40 -7.93
CA GLN A 59 7.02 -3.15 -8.27
C GLN A 59 7.05 -4.50 -7.55
N CYS A 60 6.62 -4.56 -6.28
CA CYS A 60 6.50 -5.83 -5.57
C CYS A 60 5.42 -6.74 -6.18
N ALA A 61 4.26 -6.20 -6.56
CA ALA A 61 3.18 -6.95 -7.19
C ALA A 61 3.61 -7.64 -8.50
N HIS A 62 4.55 -7.03 -9.23
CA HIS A 62 5.06 -7.53 -10.51
C HIS A 62 6.38 -8.31 -10.39
N GLY A 63 6.87 -8.55 -9.17
CA GLY A 63 8.11 -9.29 -8.94
C GLY A 63 9.41 -8.53 -9.29
N ASN A 64 9.31 -7.23 -9.58
CA ASN A 64 10.44 -6.36 -9.91
C ASN A 64 11.03 -5.65 -8.68
N GLY A 65 10.31 -5.67 -7.54
CA GLY A 65 10.67 -5.00 -6.30
C GLY A 65 10.96 -5.96 -5.13
N SER A 66 11.30 -5.39 -3.98
CA SER A 66 11.56 -6.14 -2.74
C SER A 66 10.27 -6.62 -2.08
N THR A 67 10.31 -7.81 -1.49
CA THR A 67 9.24 -8.29 -0.57
C THR A 67 9.32 -7.66 0.81
N GLY A 68 10.39 -6.90 1.08
CA GLY A 68 10.52 -5.99 2.20
C GLY A 68 10.44 -6.66 3.58
N ASN A 69 10.08 -5.84 4.56
CA ASN A 69 9.85 -6.23 5.95
C ASN A 69 8.74 -5.33 6.55
N ALA A 70 8.48 -5.46 7.85
CA ALA A 70 7.42 -4.70 8.51
C ALA A 70 7.59 -3.18 8.36
N TYR A 71 8.82 -2.66 8.42
CA TYR A 71 9.11 -1.25 8.24
C TYR A 71 8.78 -0.79 6.82
N VAL A 72 9.20 -1.55 5.80
CA VAL A 72 8.94 -1.23 4.38
C VAL A 72 7.44 -1.06 4.12
N TRP A 73 6.61 -2.00 4.58
CA TRP A 73 5.17 -1.97 4.30
C TRP A 73 4.41 -0.94 5.13
N ARG A 74 4.91 -0.62 6.33
CA ARG A 74 4.41 0.53 7.10
C ARG A 74 4.74 1.84 6.39
N LYS A 75 5.98 2.00 5.92
CA LYS A 75 6.42 3.18 5.18
C LYS A 75 5.59 3.38 3.91
N ALA A 76 5.38 2.33 3.10
CA ALA A 76 4.60 2.42 1.87
C ALA A 76 3.16 2.90 2.12
N GLY A 77 2.45 2.26 3.07
CA GLY A 77 1.08 2.66 3.42
C GLY A 77 0.99 4.08 4.02
N THR A 78 1.95 4.48 4.86
CA THR A 78 2.01 5.84 5.41
C THR A 78 2.31 6.88 4.33
N ASN A 79 3.24 6.61 3.41
CA ASN A 79 3.54 7.51 2.30
C ASN A 79 2.29 7.74 1.43
N HIS A 80 1.62 6.66 1.03
CA HIS A 80 0.36 6.73 0.29
C HIS A 80 -0.69 7.56 1.06
N HIS A 81 -0.91 7.28 2.35
CA HIS A 81 -1.92 7.98 3.16
C HIS A 81 -1.65 9.49 3.23
N LEU A 82 -0.39 9.89 3.45
CA LEU A 82 -0.03 11.31 3.52
C LEU A 82 -0.28 12.02 2.19
N ILE A 83 0.13 11.42 1.07
CA ILE A 83 -0.14 11.98 -0.27
C ILE A 83 -1.64 12.06 -0.53
N PHE A 84 -2.39 11.00 -0.18
CA PHE A 84 -3.83 10.95 -0.35
C PHE A 84 -4.56 12.06 0.40
N VAL A 85 -4.29 12.21 1.69
CA VAL A 85 -4.95 13.23 2.54
C VAL A 85 -4.52 14.64 2.15
N VAL A 86 -3.25 14.86 1.80
CA VAL A 86 -2.79 16.18 1.32
C VAL A 86 -3.50 16.56 0.03
N ASN A 87 -3.60 15.64 -0.94
CA ASN A 87 -4.33 15.87 -2.18
C ASN A 87 -5.83 16.10 -1.92
N GLN A 88 -6.43 15.35 -1.01
CA GLN A 88 -7.81 15.56 -0.63
C GLN A 88 -8.01 16.96 -0.07
N ILE A 89 -7.22 17.39 0.92
CA ILE A 89 -7.32 18.74 1.50
C ILE A 89 -7.09 19.84 0.45
N ALA A 90 -6.07 19.68 -0.41
CA ALA A 90 -5.73 20.66 -1.45
C ALA A 90 -6.84 20.84 -2.49
N ASN A 91 -7.67 19.82 -2.72
CA ASN A 91 -8.72 19.85 -3.73
C ASN A 91 -10.15 19.91 -3.15
N GLN A 92 -10.33 19.64 -1.85
CA GLN A 92 -11.63 19.63 -1.17
C GLN A 92 -12.06 21.04 -0.74
N PHE A 93 -11.09 21.92 -0.47
CA PHE A 93 -11.30 23.35 -0.43
C PHE A 93 -10.67 23.91 -1.69
N GLY A 94 -11.47 24.15 -2.73
CA GLY A 94 -10.97 24.95 -3.85
C GLY A 94 -10.40 26.23 -3.26
N PHE A 95 -9.08 26.42 -3.33
CA PHE A 95 -8.47 27.73 -3.17
C PHE A 95 -9.03 28.58 -4.31
N LEU A 96 -10.17 29.21 -4.06
CA LEU A 96 -10.70 30.24 -4.95
C LEU A 96 -9.68 31.38 -4.94
N PRO A 97 -9.14 31.78 -6.10
CA PRO A 97 -8.34 32.99 -6.22
C PRO A 97 -9.17 34.24 -5.89
#